data_AF-A0ABD6CCS4-F1
#
_entry.id   AF-A0ABD6CCS4-F1
#
_cell.length_a   1.000
_cell.length_b   1.000
_cell.length_c   1.000
_cell.angle_alpha   90.00
_cell.angle_beta   90.00
_cell.angle_gamma   90.00
#
_symmetry.space_group_name_H-M   'P 1'
#
loop_
_entity.id
_entity.type
_entity.pdbx_description
1 polymer ?
#
loop_
_entity_poly.entity_id
_entity_poly.type
_entity_poly.pdbx_seq_one_letter_code
_entity_poly.pdbx_strand_id
1 'polypeptide(L)'
;MDDDLESYLEQYDGPQQETKRAIGRYLHNRPRDEHTPAEIHQAIDVDVTQGTVENNLSDLKEEMDCIEQDKQLVYSWGGDGRPKSLRETVGELQTAAAETLTQDRLGGAFFPTVIAVTIFIAGLVNGVFFTLLSLLGRNRLWDTTARETLLAAGSATTFATAMLLVAPLILGLERLVARL
;
A
#
# COMPACT_ATOMS: atom_id res chain seq x y z
N MET A 1 -10.61 22.51 15.96
CA MET A 1 -10.11 21.99 14.68
C MET A 1 -11.12 21.01 14.06
N ASP A 2 -12.42 21.31 14.23
CA ASP A 2 -13.52 20.86 13.36
C ASP A 2 -14.06 22.06 12.55
N ASP A 3 -13.42 23.22 12.74
CA ASP A 3 -13.89 24.56 12.38
C ASP A 3 -13.96 24.75 10.85
N ASP A 4 -13.11 24.04 10.09
CA ASP A 4 -13.07 24.13 8.63
C ASP A 4 -14.25 23.40 7.96
N LEU A 5 -14.67 22.23 8.48
CA LEU A 5 -15.83 21.52 7.96
C LEU A 5 -17.13 22.22 8.37
N GLU A 6 -17.21 22.70 9.61
CA GLU A 6 -18.40 23.41 10.09
C GLU A 6 -18.63 24.70 9.29
N SER A 7 -17.58 25.50 9.07
CA SER A 7 -17.62 26.69 8.20
C SER A 7 -18.04 26.36 6.77
N TYR A 8 -17.51 25.28 6.18
CA TYR A 8 -17.91 24.82 4.85
C TYR A 8 -19.40 24.41 4.81
N LEU A 9 -19.87 23.66 5.81
CA LEU A 9 -21.27 23.22 5.87
C LEU A 9 -22.24 24.39 6.06
N GLU A 10 -21.85 25.41 6.82
CA GLU A 10 -22.61 26.64 7.00
C GLU A 10 -22.72 27.46 5.72
N GLN A 11 -21.63 27.58 4.95
CA GLN A 11 -21.64 28.25 3.64
C GLN A 11 -22.66 27.62 2.67
N TYR A 12 -22.90 26.32 2.82
CA TYR A 12 -23.80 25.53 1.98
C TYR A 12 -25.06 25.06 2.71
N ASP A 13 -25.60 25.81 3.69
CA ASP A 13 -26.83 25.46 4.43
C ASP A 13 -28.16 25.73 3.67
N GLY A 14 -28.12 25.69 2.34
CA GLY A 14 -29.30 25.92 1.49
C GLY A 14 -30.12 24.65 1.19
N PRO A 15 -31.43 24.78 0.84
CA PRO A 15 -32.32 23.64 0.53
C PRO A 15 -31.95 22.85 -0.72
N GLN A 16 -30.96 23.28 -1.51
CA GLN A 16 -30.49 22.60 -2.72
C GLN A 16 -28.98 22.29 -2.67
N GLN A 17 -28.37 22.38 -1.48
CA GLN A 17 -26.92 22.26 -1.30
C GLN A 17 -26.52 20.96 -0.58
N GLU A 18 -27.45 20.02 -0.41
CA GLU A 18 -27.23 18.74 0.24
C GLU A 18 -26.11 17.93 -0.43
N THR A 19 -26.07 17.91 -1.77
CA THR A 19 -25.01 17.25 -2.53
C THR A 19 -23.64 17.84 -2.25
N LYS A 20 -23.50 19.17 -2.19
CA LYS A 20 -22.22 19.84 -1.88
C LYS A 20 -21.76 19.54 -0.46
N ARG A 21 -22.69 19.55 0.50
CA ARG A 21 -22.41 19.15 1.89
C ARG A 21 -21.98 17.68 2.00
N ALA A 22 -22.61 16.78 1.25
CA ALA A 22 -22.24 15.37 1.23
C ALA A 22 -20.83 15.15 0.65
N ILE A 23 -20.51 15.84 -0.46
CA ILE A 23 -19.17 15.84 -1.07
C ILE A 23 -18.13 16.37 -0.07
N GLY A 24 -18.39 17.53 0.56
CA GLY A 24 -17.47 18.11 1.55
C GLY A 24 -17.24 17.20 2.75
N ARG A 25 -18.29 16.57 3.29
CA ARG A 25 -18.15 15.57 4.38
C ARG A 25 -17.34 14.36 3.92
N TYR A 26 -17.56 13.88 2.70
CA TYR A 26 -16.83 12.73 2.15
C TYR A 26 -15.33 13.01 2.07
N LEU A 27 -14.97 14.16 1.49
CA LEU A 27 -13.57 14.57 1.28
C LEU A 27 -12.89 14.98 2.59
N HIS A 28 -13.58 15.68 3.49
CA HIS A 28 -13.04 16.01 4.82
C HIS A 28 -12.71 14.77 5.66
N ASN A 29 -13.51 13.70 5.52
CA ASN A 29 -13.24 12.44 6.21
C ASN A 29 -12.09 11.64 5.58
N ARG A 30 -11.65 11.99 4.38
CA ARG A 30 -10.55 11.35 3.63
C ARG A 30 -9.61 12.41 3.05
N PRO A 31 -8.98 13.24 3.89
CA PRO A 31 -8.35 14.47 3.40
C PRO A 31 -7.06 14.24 2.62
N ARG A 32 -6.47 13.05 2.71
CA ARG A 32 -5.18 12.70 2.08
C ARG A 32 -5.31 11.77 0.88
N ASP A 33 -6.55 11.41 0.54
CA ASP A 33 -6.83 10.47 -0.53
C ASP A 33 -7.42 11.25 -1.71
N GLU A 34 -6.94 10.96 -2.92
CA GLU A 34 -7.45 11.53 -4.16
C GLU A 34 -8.65 10.71 -4.63
N HIS A 35 -9.74 11.38 -5.00
CA HIS A 35 -10.97 10.70 -5.38
C HIS A 35 -11.50 11.19 -6.72
N THR A 36 -11.95 10.25 -7.55
CA THR A 36 -12.64 10.55 -8.81
C THR A 36 -14.12 10.90 -8.53
N PRO A 37 -14.78 11.65 -9.44
CA PRO A 37 -16.22 11.92 -9.33
C PRO A 37 -17.08 10.66 -9.20
N ALA A 38 -16.67 9.56 -9.84
CA ALA A 38 -17.37 8.28 -9.78
C ALA A 38 -17.27 7.63 -8.39
N GLU A 39 -16.11 7.67 -7.75
CA GLU A 39 -15.93 7.15 -6.39
C GLU A 39 -16.70 7.98 -5.36
N ILE A 40 -16.67 9.31 -5.50
CA ILE A 40 -17.44 10.22 -4.65
C ILE A 40 -18.93 9.93 -4.81
N HIS A 41 -19.42 9.80 -6.05
CA HIS A 41 -20.82 9.49 -6.35
C HIS A 41 -21.29 8.16 -5.74
N GLN A 42 -20.45 7.12 -5.79
CA GLN A 42 -20.77 5.81 -5.17
C GLN A 42 -20.79 5.86 -3.64
N ALA A 43 -20.06 6.79 -3.03
CA ALA A 43 -19.86 6.83 -1.58
C ALA A 43 -20.77 7.82 -0.84
N ILE A 44 -21.33 8.81 -1.53
CA ILE A 44 -22.28 9.75 -0.93
C ILE A 44 -23.70 9.16 -0.90
N ASP A 45 -24.37 9.32 0.24
CA ASP A 45 -25.76 8.84 0.43
C ASP A 45 -26.76 9.91 -0.05
N VAL A 46 -26.69 10.24 -1.33
CA VAL A 46 -27.59 11.22 -1.97
C VAL A 46 -28.03 10.68 -3.33
N ASP A 47 -29.34 10.65 -3.59
CA ASP A 47 -29.90 10.18 -4.86
C ASP A 47 -29.70 11.24 -5.97
N VAL A 48 -28.50 11.29 -6.52
CA VAL A 48 -28.11 12.17 -7.63
C VAL A 48 -27.40 11.41 -8.73
N THR A 49 -27.35 11.98 -9.93
CA THR A 49 -26.57 11.41 -11.04
C THR A 49 -25.09 11.76 -10.88
N GLN A 50 -24.20 10.93 -11.44
CA GLN A 50 -22.76 11.22 -11.49
C GLN A 50 -22.47 12.60 -12.11
N GLY A 51 -23.19 12.98 -13.17
CA GLY A 51 -23.03 14.30 -13.80
C GLY A 51 -23.39 15.47 -12.87
N THR A 52 -24.32 15.27 -11.93
CA THR A 52 -24.62 16.25 -10.89
C THR A 52 -23.45 16.41 -9.91
N VAL A 53 -22.76 15.31 -9.59
CA VAL A 53 -21.55 15.33 -8.74
C VAL A 53 -20.41 16.05 -9.48
N GLU A 54 -20.18 15.73 -10.76
CA GLU A 54 -19.16 16.38 -11.60
C GLU A 54 -19.39 17.89 -11.73
N ASN A 55 -20.63 18.33 -11.94
CA ASN A 55 -20.97 19.74 -12.00
C ASN A 55 -20.72 20.44 -10.66
N ASN A 56 -21.14 19.84 -9.55
CA ASN A 56 -20.90 20.42 -8.22
C ASN A 56 -19.40 20.46 -7.88
N LEU A 57 -18.62 19.45 -8.25
CA LEU A 57 -17.16 19.44 -8.08
C LEU A 57 -16.47 20.48 -8.96
N SER A 58 -17.00 20.72 -10.17
CA SER A 58 -16.51 21.78 -11.06
C SER A 58 -16.77 23.17 -10.49
N ASP A 59 -17.92 23.37 -9.83
CA ASP A 59 -18.23 24.62 -9.12
C ASP A 59 -17.36 24.80 -7.86
N LEU A 60 -17.03 23.71 -7.17
CA LEU A 60 -16.20 23.72 -5.95
C LEU A 60 -14.69 23.82 -6.24
N LYS A 61 -14.31 23.85 -7.52
CA LYS A 61 -12.91 23.86 -7.98
C LYS A 61 -12.08 25.05 -7.48
N GLU A 62 -12.71 26.15 -7.08
CA GLU A 62 -12.00 27.31 -6.50
C GLU A 62 -11.59 27.08 -5.04
N GLU A 63 -12.22 26.14 -4.33
CA GLU A 63 -12.00 25.88 -2.90
C GLU A 63 -11.27 24.54 -2.63
N MET A 64 -11.16 23.65 -3.64
CA MET A 64 -10.59 22.31 -3.50
C MET A 64 -9.42 22.06 -4.46
N ASP A 65 -8.41 21.33 -4.01
CA ASP A 65 -7.25 20.99 -4.84
C ASP A 65 -7.62 19.93 -5.88
N CYS A 66 -7.26 20.21 -7.14
CA CYS A 66 -7.51 19.35 -8.29
C CYS A 66 -6.20 19.06 -9.00
N ILE A 67 -5.91 17.77 -9.22
CA ILE A 67 -4.76 17.32 -9.99
C ILE A 67 -5.26 16.60 -11.24
N GLU A 68 -4.67 16.89 -12.39
CA GLU A 68 -4.95 16.17 -13.63
C GLU A 68 -3.94 15.02 -13.75
N GLN A 69 -4.35 13.82 -13.37
CA GLN A 69 -3.52 12.62 -13.44
C GLN A 69 -4.09 11.67 -14.50
N ASP A 70 -3.28 11.29 -15.50
CA ASP A 70 -3.63 10.32 -16.55
C ASP A 70 -5.01 10.55 -17.22
N LYS A 71 -5.33 11.82 -17.54
CA LYS A 71 -6.59 12.29 -18.16
C LYS A 71 -7.85 12.16 -17.29
N GLN A 72 -7.71 11.90 -16.00
CA GLN A 72 -8.80 11.88 -15.04
C GLN A 72 -8.65 13.04 -14.05
N LEU A 73 -9.78 13.69 -13.75
CA LEU A 73 -9.85 14.72 -12.72
C LEU A 73 -10.01 14.03 -11.37
N VAL A 74 -9.08 14.28 -10.46
CA VAL A 74 -9.14 13.82 -9.08
C VAL A 74 -9.25 15.00 -8.12
N TYR A 75 -9.96 14.78 -7.01
CA TYR A 75 -10.30 15.80 -6.02
C TYR A 75 -9.87 15.34 -4.62
N SER A 76 -9.28 16.26 -3.86
CA SER A 76 -8.89 16.05 -2.46
C SER A 76 -9.34 17.21 -1.57
N TRP A 77 -9.37 17.00 -0.26
CA TRP A 77 -9.64 18.09 0.70
C TRP A 77 -8.44 19.05 0.74
N GLY A 78 -8.70 20.36 0.63
CA GLY A 78 -7.63 21.38 0.61
C GLY A 78 -7.02 21.71 1.98
N GLY A 79 -7.59 21.19 3.09
CA GLY A 79 -7.12 21.43 4.45
C GLY A 79 -6.58 20.17 5.15
N ASP A 80 -6.32 20.26 6.46
CA ASP A 80 -5.83 19.11 7.25
C ASP A 80 -6.88 18.00 7.38
N GLY A 81 -8.16 18.40 7.39
CA GLY A 81 -9.32 17.51 7.51
C GLY A 81 -9.29 16.63 8.75
N ARG A 82 -10.05 15.53 8.72
CA ARG A 82 -10.08 14.58 9.83
C ARG A 82 -8.77 13.78 9.90
N PRO A 83 -8.06 13.75 11.04
CA PRO A 83 -6.86 12.91 11.18
C PRO A 83 -7.21 11.42 11.07
N LYS A 84 -6.47 10.72 10.20
CA LYS A 84 -6.61 9.27 9.99
C LYS A 84 -6.29 8.53 11.29
N SER A 85 -7.14 7.59 11.67
CA SER A 85 -6.90 6.79 12.87
C SER A 85 -5.77 5.78 12.64
N LEU A 86 -5.01 5.44 13.69
CA LEU A 86 -3.96 4.41 13.62
C LEU A 86 -4.47 3.08 13.03
N ARG A 87 -5.75 2.75 13.26
CA ARG A 87 -6.38 1.53 12.75
C ARG A 87 -6.60 1.55 11.24
N GLU A 88 -6.96 2.70 10.68
CA GLU A 88 -7.14 2.87 9.23
C GLU A 88 -5.78 2.82 8.51
N THR A 89 -4.76 3.49 9.05
CA THR A 89 -3.40 3.46 8.50
C THR A 89 -2.81 2.04 8.49
N VAL A 90 -3.02 1.27 9.55
CA VAL A 90 -2.56 -0.13 9.62
C VAL A 90 -3.32 -1.01 8.63
N GLY A 91 -4.63 -0.78 8.44
CA GLY A 91 -5.44 -1.47 7.44
C GLY A 91 -4.89 -1.25 6.03
N GLU A 92 -4.58 -0.01 5.67
CA GLU A 92 -4.02 0.33 4.35
C GLU A 92 -2.63 -0.24 4.11
N LEU A 93 -1.77 -0.26 5.13
CA LEU A 93 -0.48 -0.94 5.05
C LEU A 93 -0.63 -2.44 4.79
N GLN A 94 -1.65 -3.08 5.36
CA GLN A 94 -1.92 -4.49 5.14
C GLN A 94 -2.46 -4.75 3.72
N THR A 95 -3.38 -3.92 3.22
CA THR A 95 -3.87 -4.03 1.84
C THR A 95 -2.78 -3.71 0.84
N ALA A 96 -1.97 -2.67 1.06
CA ALA A 96 -0.84 -2.34 0.20
C ALA A 96 0.22 -3.45 0.19
N ALA A 97 0.50 -4.08 1.33
CA ALA A 97 1.39 -5.24 1.40
C ALA A 97 0.81 -6.45 0.67
N ALA A 98 -0.50 -6.70 0.80
CA ALA A 98 -1.20 -7.76 0.09
C ALA A 98 -1.21 -7.51 -1.43
N GLU A 99 -1.47 -6.28 -1.86
CA GLU A 99 -1.44 -5.86 -3.26
C GLU A 99 -0.05 -5.93 -3.86
N THR A 100 0.99 -5.61 -3.09
CA THR A 100 2.39 -5.79 -3.52
C THR A 100 2.73 -7.28 -3.73
N LEU A 101 2.12 -8.16 -2.93
CA LEU A 101 2.27 -9.61 -3.07
C LEU A 101 1.45 -10.19 -4.24
N THR A 102 0.34 -9.57 -4.61
CA THR A 102 -0.56 -10.02 -5.69
C THR A 102 -0.39 -9.24 -7.00
N GLN A 103 0.49 -8.24 -7.06
CA GLN A 103 0.63 -7.40 -8.24
C GLN A 103 1.16 -8.21 -9.44
N ASP A 104 0.22 -8.57 -10.33
CA ASP A 104 0.44 -9.23 -11.63
C ASP A 104 1.49 -8.52 -12.51
N ARG A 105 1.81 -7.24 -12.23
CA ARG A 105 2.82 -6.45 -12.95
C ARG A 105 4.27 -6.91 -12.74
N LEU A 106 4.58 -7.61 -11.64
CA LEU A 106 5.93 -8.18 -11.45
C LEU A 106 6.08 -9.61 -12.00
N GLY A 107 5.05 -10.12 -12.69
CA GLY A 107 5.14 -11.28 -13.57
C GLY A 107 5.84 -12.49 -12.95
N GLY A 108 5.31 -13.06 -11.87
CA GLY A 108 5.82 -14.30 -11.24
C GLY A 108 7.26 -14.26 -10.72
N ALA A 109 8.02 -13.18 -10.97
CA ALA A 109 9.43 -13.04 -10.65
C ALA A 109 9.67 -12.24 -9.37
N PHE A 110 8.65 -11.57 -8.82
CA PHE A 110 8.75 -10.84 -7.56
C PHE A 110 9.23 -11.75 -6.42
N PHE A 111 8.52 -12.86 -6.20
CA PHE A 111 8.80 -13.78 -5.10
C PHE A 111 10.21 -14.41 -5.20
N PRO A 112 10.66 -14.90 -6.38
CA PRO A 112 12.05 -15.30 -6.57
C PRO A 112 13.07 -14.19 -6.30
N THR A 113 12.79 -12.96 -6.73
CA THR A 113 13.71 -11.82 -6.59
C THR A 113 13.84 -11.41 -5.13
N VAL A 114 12.74 -11.34 -4.39
CA VAL A 114 12.76 -11.04 -2.94
C VAL A 114 13.55 -12.11 -2.20
N ILE A 115 13.30 -13.40 -2.48
CA ILE A 115 14.06 -14.49 -1.88
C ILE A 115 15.55 -14.37 -2.20
N ALA A 116 15.90 -14.10 -3.47
CA ALA A 116 17.30 -13.95 -3.89
C ALA A 116 17.99 -12.78 -3.17
N VAL A 117 17.32 -11.63 -3.03
CA VAL A 117 17.84 -10.47 -2.29
C VAL A 117 18.01 -10.80 -0.81
N THR A 118 17.05 -11.49 -0.18
CA THR A 118 17.17 -11.90 1.23
C THR A 118 18.34 -12.86 1.45
N ILE A 119 18.52 -13.85 0.58
CA ILE A 119 19.67 -14.77 0.63
C ILE A 119 20.98 -13.98 0.47
N PHE A 120 21.04 -13.05 -0.48
CA PHE A 120 22.23 -12.24 -0.74
C PHE A 120 22.65 -11.42 0.49
N ILE A 121 21.70 -10.71 1.11
CA ILE A 121 21.95 -9.92 2.33
C ILE A 121 22.39 -10.84 3.47
N ALA A 122 21.73 -11.98 3.66
CA ALA A 122 22.13 -12.95 4.69
C ALA A 122 23.56 -13.47 4.47
N GLY A 123 23.95 -13.70 3.22
CA GLY A 123 25.31 -14.08 2.84
C GLY A 123 26.34 -13.00 3.19
N LEU A 124 26.03 -11.73 2.91
CA LEU A 124 26.90 -10.61 3.29
C LEU A 124 27.09 -10.52 4.80
N VAL A 125 26.00 -10.57 5.57
CA VAL A 125 26.05 -10.53 7.05
C VAL A 125 26.90 -11.67 7.60
N ASN A 126 26.72 -12.88 7.05
CA ASN A 126 27.50 -14.04 7.47
C ASN A 126 28.99 -13.90 7.12
N GLY A 127 29.31 -13.37 5.93
CA GLY A 127 30.68 -13.05 5.53
C GLY A 127 31.36 -12.06 6.46
N VAL A 128 30.64 -10.99 6.86
CA VAL A 128 31.13 -10.02 7.85
C VAL A 128 31.37 -10.71 9.20
N PHE A 129 30.44 -11.55 9.66
CA PHE A 129 30.57 -12.29 10.92
C PHE A 129 31.80 -13.20 10.96
N PHE A 130 32.05 -13.98 9.90
CA PHE A 130 33.23 -14.83 9.79
C PHE A 130 34.53 -14.04 9.71
N THR A 131 34.52 -12.91 8.99
CA THR A 131 35.67 -12.01 8.91
C THR A 131 36.01 -11.44 10.29
N LEU A 132 35.00 -11.04 11.07
CA LEU A 132 35.17 -10.58 12.44
C LEU A 132 35.71 -11.69 13.35
N LEU A 133 35.15 -12.91 13.29
CA LEU A 133 35.68 -14.06 14.05
C LEU A 133 37.17 -14.30 13.77
N SER A 134 37.57 -14.26 12.49
CA SER A 134 38.96 -14.44 12.06
C SER A 134 39.88 -13.33 12.55
N LEU A 135 39.45 -12.06 12.46
CA LEU A 135 40.22 -10.90 12.93
C LEU A 135 40.41 -10.91 14.45
N LEU A 136 39.40 -11.35 15.19
CA LEU A 136 39.43 -11.40 16.65
C LEU A 136 40.12 -12.67 17.19
N GLY A 137 40.44 -13.64 16.33
CA GLY A 137 40.97 -14.95 16.74
C GLY A 137 40.02 -15.72 17.67
N ARG A 138 38.70 -15.49 17.53
CA ARG A 138 37.66 -16.07 18.39
C ARG A 138 36.81 -17.05 17.60
N ASN A 139 36.36 -18.11 18.28
CA ASN A 139 35.44 -19.11 17.70
C ASN A 139 33.96 -18.78 17.98
N ARG A 140 33.71 -17.71 18.75
CA ARG A 140 32.38 -17.24 19.14
C ARG A 140 32.32 -15.71 19.16
N LEU A 141 31.21 -15.15 18.70
CA LEU A 141 30.88 -13.73 18.73
C LEU A 141 29.41 -13.60 19.14
N TRP A 142 29.13 -12.76 20.15
CA TRP A 142 27.78 -12.61 20.73
C TRP A 142 27.10 -13.93 21.09
N ASP A 143 27.86 -14.80 21.79
CA ASP A 143 27.42 -16.13 22.23
C ASP A 143 26.99 -17.10 21.12
N THR A 144 27.18 -16.70 19.86
CA THR A 144 26.91 -17.54 18.69
C THR A 144 28.23 -18.10 18.17
N THR A 145 28.27 -19.41 17.96
CA THR A 145 29.45 -20.12 17.48
C THR A 145 29.51 -20.09 15.95
N ALA A 146 30.71 -20.04 15.36
CA ALA A 146 30.91 -20.14 13.91
C ALA A 146 30.16 -21.33 13.27
N ARG A 147 30.10 -22.46 13.98
CA ARG A 147 29.40 -23.68 13.56
C ARG A 147 27.88 -23.48 13.50
N GLU A 148 27.30 -22.79 14.46
CA GLU A 148 25.85 -22.52 14.53
C GLU A 148 25.45 -21.59 13.40
N THR A 149 26.23 -20.54 13.15
CA THR A 149 25.99 -19.62 12.03
C THR A 149 26.14 -20.31 10.68
N LEU A 150 27.11 -21.21 10.53
CA LEU A 150 27.28 -22.01 9.31
C LEU A 150 26.08 -22.94 9.06
N LEU A 151 25.62 -23.65 10.09
CA LEU A 151 24.48 -24.56 10.00
C LEU A 151 23.19 -23.79 9.71
N ALA A 152 22.96 -22.66 10.40
CA ALA A 152 21.80 -21.82 10.17
C ALA A 152 21.78 -21.29 8.73
N ALA A 153 22.90 -20.77 8.24
CA ALA A 153 23.01 -20.28 6.87
C ALA A 153 22.83 -21.38 5.82
N GLY A 154 23.39 -22.58 6.06
CA GLY A 154 23.20 -23.75 5.21
C GLY A 154 21.73 -24.20 5.16
N SER A 155 21.04 -24.22 6.31
CA SER A 155 19.61 -24.55 6.36
C SER A 155 18.76 -23.50 5.64
N ALA A 156 19.05 -22.21 5.83
CA ALA A 156 18.31 -21.12 5.21
C ALA A 156 18.46 -21.14 3.67
N THR A 157 19.67 -21.35 3.16
CA THR A 157 19.91 -21.47 1.71
C THR A 157 19.26 -22.71 1.12
N THR A 158 19.29 -23.84 1.82
CA THR A 158 18.61 -25.07 1.37
C THR A 158 17.10 -24.88 1.30
N PHE A 159 16.51 -24.27 2.33
CA PHE A 159 15.08 -24.00 2.40
C PHE A 159 14.63 -23.01 1.32
N ALA A 160 15.41 -21.95 1.12
CA ALA A 160 15.12 -20.94 0.10
C ALA A 160 15.27 -21.53 -1.32
N THR A 161 16.26 -22.39 -1.55
CA THR A 161 16.42 -23.12 -2.81
C THR A 161 15.26 -24.08 -3.06
N ALA A 162 14.80 -24.80 -2.03
CA ALA A 162 13.63 -25.67 -2.12
C ALA A 162 12.36 -24.88 -2.46
N MET A 163 12.14 -23.71 -1.84
CA MET A 163 11.03 -22.82 -2.17
C MET A 163 11.08 -22.31 -3.61
N LEU A 164 12.27 -21.94 -4.10
CA LEU A 164 12.47 -21.51 -5.48
C LEU A 164 12.21 -22.62 -6.50
N LEU A 165 12.38 -23.90 -6.13
CA LEU A 165 12.06 -25.03 -7.01
C LEU A 165 10.58 -25.42 -6.96
N VAL A 166 9.94 -25.29 -5.79
CA VAL A 166 8.53 -25.65 -5.61
C VAL A 166 7.60 -24.61 -6.24
N ALA A 167 7.91 -23.32 -6.15
CA ALA A 167 7.09 -22.24 -6.72
C ALA A 167 6.78 -22.40 -8.23
N PRO A 168 7.75 -22.63 -9.13
CA PRO A 168 7.48 -22.84 -10.55
C PRO A 168 6.79 -24.18 -10.84
N LEU A 169 6.98 -25.19 -9.98
CA LEU A 169 6.32 -26.49 -10.09
C LEU A 169 4.82 -26.38 -9.79
N ILE A 170 4.44 -25.66 -8.74
CA ILE A 170 3.03 -25.39 -8.38
C ILE A 170 2.37 -24.54 -9.46
N LEU A 171 3.00 -23.43 -9.86
CA LEU A 171 2.48 -22.56 -10.93
C LEU A 171 2.39 -23.28 -12.30
N GLY A 172 3.32 -24.19 -12.58
CA GLY A 172 3.30 -25.04 -13.77
C GLY A 172 2.18 -26.08 -13.74
N LEU A 173 1.93 -26.69 -12.57
CA LEU A 173 0.84 -27.65 -12.38
C LEU A 173 -0.53 -26.97 -12.53
N GLU A 174 -0.73 -25.80 -11.92
CA GLU A 174 -1.98 -25.05 -12.03
C GLU A 174 -2.31 -24.68 -13.48
N ARG A 175 -1.30 -24.27 -14.26
CA ARG A 175 -1.46 -24.01 -15.71
C ARG A 175 -1.76 -25.25 -16.55
N LEU A 176 -1.29 -26.42 -16.12
CA LEU A 176 -1.59 -27.70 -16.77
C LEU A 176 -3.02 -28.17 -16.45
N VAL A 177 -3.44 -28.05 -15.19
CA VAL A 177 -4.81 -28.38 -14.75
C VAL A 177 -5.84 -27.45 -15.37
N ALA A 178 -5.54 -26.15 -15.51
CA ALA A 178 -6.44 -25.18 -16.15
C ALA A 178 -6.59 -25.37 -17.68
N ARG A 179 -5.78 -26.22 -18.31
CA ARG A 179 -5.81 -26.54 -19.75
C ARG A 179 -6.47 -27.90 -20.07
N LEU A 180 -6.82 -28.68 -19.05
CA LEU A 180 -7.55 -29.95 -19.15
C LEU A 180 -9.04 -29.71 -18.90
#